data_AF-A0A9R1J3N2-F1
#
_entry.id   AF-A0A9R1J3N2-F1
#
_cell.length_a   1.000
_cell.length_b   1.000
_cell.length_c   1.000
_cell.angle_alpha   90.00
_cell.angle_beta   90.00
_cell.angle_gamma   90.00
#
_symmetry.space_group_name_H-M   'P 1'
#
loop_
_entity.id
_entity.type
_entity.pdbx_description
1 polymer ?
#
loop_
_entity_poly.entity_id
_entity_poly.type
_entity_poly.pdbx_seq_one_letter_code
_entity_poly.pdbx_strand_id
1 'polypeptide(L)'
;MAAAAAVVALACVLSLVLSAQAEAPYRFFDWEVTYGDINPLGGVPQQGILINGQFPGPEIDCQTNDNLVINVRNRLPQPFLLSWNGIQHRKNSWQDGVSGTNCPIPPGQNYTYHMQAKDQIGSFFYFPSLAFHKAAGGFGAIRINSRPRIPVPFPPPADEFTVLIGDWYNTTHKALQAMLDDGKLLPSPDAILINGKGPGRANFTVEQGKTYRLRVSNVGLRSTLNFMIQDHNVTLVEVEGTHTVQNTYTSLDVHAGQSLSVLFTADRPAGGYHIAVSSRFTNHTLNSTAVLRYAGSTGYASGPPRAVNQSDVDFSLNQARSIRTNLTASGPRPNPQGSYHYGSINVSRTIRLANSAGQVGGKPRYGVNGVTYVDADTPLKLADYYNISGVYRMGAIPDAPAASHSGTQNGTGADAALKNATAVMDSDHRSFVEVVFENSEDSVQSWHLDGYSVFVVGMDKGAWSEESRKGYNLVDAVTRCTVQVGFSFFSFMLSGGIKILSMCFYSPILLLVCEGVSERVDGDLHRAGQRGDVEREVGGLGAQVPGPAVLPPGVHAGALRPRRAHRADQRDPLRPRCQQEPPAILSVVSTEQPLAGNDPIVSEY
;
A
#
# COMPACT_ATOMS: atom_id res chain seq x y z
N MET A 1 -37.29 -42.14 33.08
CA MET A 1 -36.75 -40.80 33.43
C MET A 1 -35.38 -40.54 32.81
N ALA A 2 -34.40 -41.44 32.91
CA ALA A 2 -33.04 -41.24 32.37
C ALA A 2 -32.99 -40.97 30.85
N ALA A 3 -33.77 -41.69 30.03
CA ALA A 3 -33.79 -41.49 28.58
C ALA A 3 -34.35 -40.11 28.16
N ALA A 4 -35.39 -39.62 28.84
CA ALA A 4 -35.96 -38.30 28.57
C ALA A 4 -34.98 -37.18 28.97
N ALA A 5 -34.28 -37.33 30.10
CA ALA A 5 -33.24 -36.41 30.51
C ALA A 5 -32.06 -36.37 29.52
N ALA A 6 -31.67 -37.52 28.96
CA ALA A 6 -30.62 -37.59 27.94
C ALA A 6 -31.02 -36.91 26.63
N VAL A 7 -32.28 -37.05 26.19
CA VAL A 7 -32.81 -36.38 24.99
C VAL A 7 -32.86 -34.87 25.18
N VAL A 8 -33.30 -34.39 26.36
CA VAL A 8 -33.32 -32.95 26.67
C VAL A 8 -31.90 -32.39 26.75
N ALA A 9 -30.96 -33.09 27.40
CA ALA A 9 -29.56 -32.68 27.46
C ALA A 9 -28.93 -32.60 26.06
N LEU A 10 -29.19 -33.59 25.20
CA LEU A 10 -28.72 -33.59 23.81
C LEU A 10 -29.32 -32.45 22.99
N ALA A 11 -30.62 -32.16 23.16
CA ALA A 11 -31.28 -31.03 22.52
C ALA A 11 -30.70 -29.68 22.99
N CYS A 12 -30.38 -29.54 24.28
CA CYS A 12 -29.71 -28.35 24.81
C CYS A 12 -28.29 -28.20 24.27
N VAL A 13 -27.52 -29.28 24.16
CA VAL A 13 -26.17 -29.27 23.56
C VAL A 13 -26.24 -28.92 22.07
N LEU A 14 -27.15 -29.52 21.30
CA LEU A 14 -27.35 -29.17 19.90
C LEU A 14 -27.78 -27.72 19.74
N SER A 15 -28.69 -27.23 20.60
CA SER A 15 -29.09 -25.82 20.58
C SER A 15 -27.91 -24.90 20.88
N LEU A 16 -27.05 -25.23 21.86
CA LEU A 16 -25.84 -24.44 22.17
C LEU A 16 -24.82 -24.45 21.04
N VAL A 17 -24.64 -25.59 20.36
CA VAL A 17 -23.76 -25.71 19.19
C VAL A 17 -24.31 -24.93 17.99
N LEU A 18 -25.64 -24.91 17.79
CA LEU A 18 -26.29 -24.15 16.73
C LEU A 18 -26.31 -22.63 17.02
N SER A 19 -26.30 -22.22 18.29
CA SER A 19 -26.20 -20.82 18.72
C SER A 19 -24.77 -20.28 18.72
N ALA A 20 -23.75 -21.13 18.59
CA ALA A 20 -22.35 -20.71 18.63
C ALA A 20 -21.94 -20.07 17.30
N GLN A 21 -22.11 -18.76 17.20
CA GLN A 21 -21.61 -17.98 16.08
C GLN A 21 -20.11 -17.73 16.27
N ALA A 22 -19.28 -18.65 15.76
CA ALA A 22 -17.82 -18.62 15.88
C ALA A 22 -17.12 -17.67 14.90
N GLU A 23 -17.84 -16.66 14.39
CA GLU A 23 -17.33 -15.74 13.38
C GLU A 23 -16.66 -14.51 14.02
N ALA A 24 -15.69 -13.94 13.31
CA ALA A 24 -15.04 -12.73 13.78
C ALA A 24 -15.97 -11.51 13.66
N PRO A 25 -15.81 -10.47 14.52
CA PRO A 25 -16.63 -9.27 14.45
C PRO A 25 -16.58 -8.60 13.08
N TYR A 26 -17.72 -8.07 12.64
CA TYR A 26 -17.82 -7.24 11.44
C TYR A 26 -17.81 -5.77 11.80
N ARG A 27 -17.06 -4.98 11.03
CA ARG A 27 -17.04 -3.53 11.05
C ARG A 27 -17.56 -3.03 9.71
N PHE A 28 -18.58 -2.19 9.75
CA PHE A 28 -19.23 -1.65 8.57
C PHE A 28 -18.90 -0.17 8.43
N PHE A 29 -18.52 0.23 7.22
CA PHE A 29 -18.21 1.60 6.88
C PHE A 29 -18.93 1.96 5.59
N ASP A 30 -19.73 3.02 5.62
CA ASP A 30 -20.33 3.61 4.43
C ASP A 30 -19.62 4.92 4.11
N TRP A 31 -18.94 4.97 2.98
CA TRP A 31 -18.11 6.07 2.55
C TRP A 31 -18.63 6.70 1.27
N GLU A 32 -18.86 8.01 1.32
CA GLU A 32 -19.17 8.83 0.17
C GLU A 32 -17.94 9.64 -0.23
N VAL A 33 -17.47 9.42 -1.46
CA VAL A 33 -16.28 10.06 -2.02
C VAL A 33 -16.72 11.21 -2.91
N THR A 34 -16.34 12.44 -2.54
CA THR A 34 -16.76 13.68 -3.21
C THR A 34 -15.58 14.60 -3.47
N TYR A 35 -15.73 15.51 -4.43
CA TYR A 35 -14.90 16.71 -4.45
C TYR A 35 -15.46 17.73 -3.47
N GLY A 36 -14.58 18.44 -2.78
CA GLY A 36 -14.93 19.58 -1.95
C GLY A 36 -13.74 20.50 -1.71
N ASP A 37 -14.00 21.68 -1.15
CA ASP A 37 -12.96 22.66 -0.87
C ASP A 37 -12.17 22.26 0.38
N ILE A 38 -10.85 22.13 0.23
CA ILE A 38 -9.91 21.94 1.33
C ILE A 38 -8.96 23.13 1.42
N ASN A 39 -8.54 23.48 2.63
CA ASN A 39 -7.57 24.55 2.85
C ASN A 39 -6.39 24.07 3.72
N PRO A 40 -5.49 23.21 3.18
CA PRO A 40 -4.39 22.64 3.96
C PRO A 40 -3.37 23.70 4.38
N LEU A 41 -3.11 24.71 3.55
CA LEU A 41 -2.08 25.73 3.82
C LEU A 41 -2.59 27.00 4.51
N GLY A 42 -3.91 27.15 4.69
CA GLY A 42 -4.50 28.31 5.38
C GLY A 42 -4.68 29.53 4.49
N GLY A 43 -4.44 29.39 3.18
CA GLY A 43 -4.61 30.41 2.16
C GLY A 43 -5.86 30.15 1.31
N VAL A 44 -5.67 30.13 -0.01
CA VAL A 44 -6.75 29.89 -0.97
C VAL A 44 -7.21 28.42 -0.89
N PRO A 45 -8.51 28.16 -0.65
CA PRO A 45 -9.05 26.81 -0.74
C PRO A 45 -8.81 26.21 -2.14
N GLN A 46 -8.51 24.92 -2.19
CA GLN A 46 -8.38 24.17 -3.42
C GLN A 46 -9.33 22.96 -3.41
N GLN A 47 -9.73 22.51 -4.59
CA GLN A 47 -10.55 21.31 -4.71
C GLN A 47 -9.74 20.07 -4.32
N GLY A 48 -10.20 19.35 -3.31
CA GLY A 48 -9.65 18.06 -2.86
C GLY A 48 -10.69 16.94 -2.86
N ILE A 49 -10.22 15.71 -2.71
CA ILE A 49 -11.07 14.53 -2.52
C ILE A 49 -11.36 14.36 -1.03
N LEU A 50 -12.64 14.36 -0.70
CA LEU A 50 -13.16 14.15 0.65
C LEU A 50 -13.80 12.76 0.75
N ILE A 51 -13.64 12.12 1.90
CA ILE A 51 -14.39 10.91 2.28
C ILE A 51 -15.31 11.28 3.43
N ASN A 52 -16.63 11.14 3.23
CA ASN A 52 -17.64 11.61 4.19
C ASN A 52 -17.45 13.08 4.60
N GLY A 53 -17.06 13.93 3.65
CA GLY A 53 -16.81 15.36 3.87
C GLY A 53 -15.53 15.68 4.67
N GLN A 54 -14.65 14.71 4.89
CA GLN A 54 -13.44 14.87 5.70
C GLN A 54 -12.16 14.81 4.86
N PHE A 55 -11.19 15.65 5.24
CA PHE A 55 -9.80 15.57 4.81
C PHE A 55 -8.87 15.87 6.01
N PRO A 56 -7.94 14.96 6.36
CA PRO A 56 -7.82 13.58 5.85
C PRO A 56 -9.10 12.75 6.06
N GLY A 57 -9.21 11.62 5.36
CA GLY A 57 -10.35 10.72 5.46
C GLY A 57 -10.49 10.08 6.85
N PRO A 58 -11.66 9.50 7.16
CA PRO A 58 -11.94 8.88 8.46
C PRO A 58 -10.99 7.70 8.76
N GLU A 59 -10.57 7.58 10.02
CA GLU A 59 -9.75 6.44 10.45
C GLU A 59 -10.56 5.14 10.50
N ILE A 60 -9.96 4.06 10.01
CA ILE A 60 -10.43 2.70 10.28
C ILE A 60 -9.73 2.22 11.55
N ASP A 61 -10.46 2.13 12.65
CA ASP A 61 -9.99 1.46 13.87
C ASP A 61 -10.65 0.08 13.98
N CYS A 62 -9.82 -0.96 13.92
CA CYS A 62 -10.27 -2.34 14.07
C CYS A 62 -9.31 -3.17 14.91
N GLN A 63 -9.74 -4.39 15.25
CA GLN A 63 -8.87 -5.37 15.90
C GLN A 63 -8.41 -6.43 14.89
N THR A 64 -7.30 -7.07 15.22
CA THR A 64 -6.80 -8.19 14.44
C THR A 64 -7.88 -9.26 14.25
N ASN A 65 -7.96 -9.79 13.03
CA ASN A 65 -8.95 -10.74 12.54
C ASN A 65 -10.41 -10.22 12.45
N ASP A 66 -10.69 -8.93 12.69
CA ASP A 66 -11.99 -8.33 12.34
C ASP A 66 -12.24 -8.40 10.81
N ASN A 67 -13.51 -8.55 10.43
CA ASN A 67 -13.99 -8.43 9.06
C ASN A 67 -14.35 -6.96 8.79
N LEU A 68 -13.82 -6.39 7.72
CA LEU A 68 -14.07 -5.00 7.33
C LEU A 68 -14.93 -5.00 6.07
N VAL A 69 -16.10 -4.37 6.15
CA VAL A 69 -17.03 -4.22 5.03
C VAL A 69 -17.19 -2.73 4.75
N ILE A 70 -16.57 -2.27 3.66
CA ILE A 70 -16.46 -0.85 3.33
C ILE A 70 -17.15 -0.59 2.00
N ASN A 71 -18.34 0.02 2.07
CA ASN A 71 -19.12 0.41 0.90
C ASN A 71 -18.67 1.80 0.44
N VAL A 72 -17.97 1.86 -0.68
CA VAL A 72 -17.43 3.10 -1.26
C VAL A 72 -18.34 3.56 -2.38
N ARG A 73 -18.94 4.73 -2.22
CA ARG A 73 -19.84 5.37 -3.21
C ARG A 73 -19.08 6.47 -3.92
N ASN A 74 -18.85 6.29 -5.22
CA ASN A 74 -18.13 7.27 -6.03
C ASN A 74 -19.09 8.39 -6.48
N ARG A 75 -18.96 9.59 -5.92
CA ARG A 75 -19.66 10.80 -6.37
C ARG A 75 -18.77 11.74 -7.19
N LEU A 76 -17.56 11.31 -7.53
CA LEU A 76 -16.70 12.04 -8.44
C LEU A 76 -17.23 11.91 -9.88
N PRO A 77 -17.00 12.90 -10.76
CA PRO A 77 -17.33 12.83 -12.17
C PRO A 77 -16.35 11.94 -12.98
N GLN A 78 -15.51 11.15 -12.31
CA GLN A 78 -14.49 10.30 -12.91
C GLN A 78 -14.36 8.97 -12.14
N PRO A 79 -13.82 7.90 -12.78
CA PRO A 79 -13.64 6.61 -12.12
C PRO A 79 -12.74 6.69 -10.89
N PHE A 80 -12.96 5.83 -9.90
CA PHE A 80 -12.26 5.90 -8.62
C PHE A 80 -11.94 4.50 -8.06
N LEU A 81 -10.79 4.36 -7.39
CA LEU A 81 -10.43 3.20 -6.57
C LEU A 81 -9.71 3.66 -5.31
N LEU A 82 -9.80 2.85 -4.26
CA LEU A 82 -9.00 2.96 -3.05
C LEU A 82 -8.12 1.72 -2.91
N SER A 83 -6.85 1.93 -2.60
CA SER A 83 -5.92 0.90 -2.14
C SER A 83 -5.66 1.02 -0.64
N TRP A 84 -5.31 -0.11 -0.03
CA TRP A 84 -5.16 -0.31 1.40
C TRP A 84 -3.70 -0.63 1.73
N ASN A 85 -2.85 0.39 1.76
CA ASN A 85 -1.40 0.25 1.88
C ASN A 85 -1.00 -0.69 3.03
N GLY A 86 -0.32 -1.80 2.70
CA GLY A 86 0.18 -2.78 3.66
C GLY A 86 -0.84 -3.80 4.16
N ILE A 87 -2.11 -3.73 3.73
CA ILE A 87 -3.08 -4.80 3.98
C ILE A 87 -2.78 -5.97 3.04
N GLN A 88 -2.66 -7.18 3.59
CA GLN A 88 -2.15 -8.34 2.83
C GLN A 88 -3.23 -9.04 1.98
N HIS A 89 -4.50 -8.68 2.14
CA HIS A 89 -5.61 -9.23 1.35
C HIS A 89 -5.54 -10.76 1.15
N ARG A 90 -5.18 -11.50 2.21
CA ARG A 90 -4.78 -12.91 2.08
C ARG A 90 -5.85 -13.72 1.36
N LYS A 91 -5.47 -14.33 0.22
CA LYS A 91 -6.35 -15.13 -0.66
C LYS A 91 -7.48 -14.35 -1.34
N ASN A 92 -7.42 -13.02 -1.38
CA ASN A 92 -8.48 -12.18 -1.93
C ASN A 92 -7.96 -10.85 -2.50
N SER A 93 -7.14 -10.89 -3.56
CA SER A 93 -6.66 -9.70 -4.28
C SER A 93 -7.76 -8.85 -4.90
N TRP A 94 -8.99 -9.37 -5.04
CA TRP A 94 -10.12 -8.58 -5.55
C TRP A 94 -10.48 -7.39 -4.67
N GLN A 95 -9.90 -7.29 -3.48
CA GLN A 95 -10.13 -6.22 -2.51
C GLN A 95 -8.99 -5.21 -2.45
N ASP A 96 -7.95 -5.42 -3.25
CA ASP A 96 -6.72 -4.64 -3.21
C ASP A 96 -6.93 -3.21 -3.74
N GLY A 97 -7.77 -3.08 -4.77
CA GLY A 97 -8.22 -1.78 -5.25
C GLY A 97 -7.16 -0.98 -6.00
N VAL A 98 -6.37 -1.68 -6.82
CA VAL A 98 -5.46 -1.08 -7.82
C VAL A 98 -5.92 -1.45 -9.23
N SER A 99 -5.41 -0.79 -10.27
CA SER A 99 -5.91 -0.99 -11.64
C SER A 99 -5.69 -2.45 -12.12
N GLY A 100 -4.61 -3.08 -11.64
CA GLY A 100 -4.27 -4.46 -11.95
C GLY A 100 -5.24 -5.51 -11.36
N THR A 101 -5.98 -5.19 -10.30
CA THR A 101 -6.88 -6.14 -9.61
C THR A 101 -8.35 -5.83 -9.81
N ASN A 102 -8.70 -4.55 -9.96
CA ASN A 102 -10.07 -4.07 -9.92
C ASN A 102 -10.39 -3.18 -11.12
N CYS A 103 -11.58 -3.36 -11.70
CA CYS A 103 -12.14 -2.30 -12.55
C CYS A 103 -12.45 -1.08 -11.68
N PRO A 104 -12.14 0.14 -12.13
CA PRO A 104 -12.52 1.37 -11.43
C PRO A 104 -14.02 1.48 -11.12
N ILE A 105 -14.37 2.01 -9.95
CA ILE A 105 -15.76 2.31 -9.58
C ILE A 105 -16.25 3.46 -10.47
N PRO A 106 -17.26 3.26 -11.34
CA PRO A 106 -17.72 4.33 -12.22
C PRO A 106 -18.39 5.49 -11.46
N PRO A 107 -18.46 6.69 -12.05
CA PRO A 107 -19.22 7.81 -11.49
C PRO A 107 -20.65 7.43 -11.12
N GLY A 108 -21.08 7.78 -9.91
CA GLY A 108 -22.42 7.51 -9.40
C GLY A 108 -22.67 6.08 -8.93
N GLN A 109 -21.69 5.17 -9.09
CA GLN A 109 -21.78 3.77 -8.67
C GLN A 109 -21.11 3.55 -7.31
N ASN A 110 -21.24 2.33 -6.79
CA ASN A 110 -20.59 1.90 -5.56
C ASN A 110 -19.88 0.56 -5.72
N TYR A 111 -18.96 0.29 -4.81
CA TYR A 111 -18.33 -1.00 -4.64
C TYR A 111 -18.08 -1.26 -3.16
N THR A 112 -18.38 -2.47 -2.72
CA THR A 112 -18.15 -2.88 -1.33
C THR A 112 -16.90 -3.73 -1.24
N TYR A 113 -15.90 -3.22 -0.54
CA TYR A 113 -14.70 -3.96 -0.19
C TYR A 113 -14.99 -4.86 1.01
N HIS A 114 -14.76 -6.17 0.85
CA HIS A 114 -14.91 -7.21 1.88
C HIS A 114 -13.53 -7.74 2.28
N MET A 115 -12.90 -7.07 3.24
CA MET A 115 -11.56 -7.38 3.71
C MET A 115 -11.58 -8.09 5.07
N GLN A 116 -10.47 -8.70 5.45
CA GLN A 116 -10.25 -9.21 6.80
C GLN A 116 -8.85 -8.82 7.26
N ALA A 117 -8.75 -8.16 8.42
CA ALA A 117 -7.45 -7.80 9.02
C ALA A 117 -6.58 -9.03 9.35
N LYS A 118 -7.22 -10.21 9.43
CA LYS A 118 -6.62 -11.54 9.63
C LYS A 118 -5.51 -11.55 10.68
N ASP A 119 -4.32 -12.03 10.34
CA ASP A 119 -3.16 -12.00 11.22
C ASP A 119 -2.29 -10.80 10.84
N GLN A 120 -2.85 -9.60 10.99
CA GLN A 120 -2.13 -8.32 10.99
C GLN A 120 -2.50 -7.53 12.25
N ILE A 121 -1.55 -6.73 12.70
CA ILE A 121 -1.65 -5.68 13.72
C ILE A 121 -0.81 -4.52 13.20
N GLY A 122 -0.89 -3.35 13.82
CA GLY A 122 0.01 -2.23 13.50
C GLY A 122 -0.69 -1.03 12.90
N SER A 123 0.09 -0.25 12.15
CA SER A 123 -0.30 1.04 11.59
C SER A 123 -0.17 1.00 10.07
N PHE A 124 -1.26 1.33 9.38
CA PHE A 124 -1.39 1.31 7.93
C PHE A 124 -2.20 2.53 7.48
N PHE A 125 -2.43 2.69 6.18
CA PHE A 125 -3.26 3.77 5.65
C PHE A 125 -3.93 3.33 4.34
N TYR A 126 -4.95 4.05 3.90
CA TYR A 126 -5.54 3.90 2.58
C TYR A 126 -5.39 5.18 1.77
N PHE A 127 -5.42 5.05 0.45
CA PHE A 127 -5.32 6.19 -0.45
C PHE A 127 -5.95 5.90 -1.82
N PRO A 128 -6.35 6.94 -2.58
CA PRO A 128 -6.80 6.77 -3.96
C PRO A 128 -5.67 6.28 -4.86
N SER A 129 -5.85 5.13 -5.51
CA SER A 129 -4.81 4.46 -6.30
C SER A 129 -4.80 4.84 -7.79
N LEU A 130 -5.88 5.44 -8.30
CA LEU A 130 -5.97 5.80 -9.71
C LEU A 130 -5.37 7.17 -10.02
N ALA A 131 -4.61 7.22 -11.12
CA ALA A 131 -4.02 8.43 -11.67
C ALA A 131 -3.31 9.25 -10.58
N PHE A 132 -3.59 10.56 -10.50
CA PHE A 132 -3.03 11.45 -9.48
C PHE A 132 -4.02 11.76 -8.34
N HIS A 133 -5.07 10.96 -8.14
CA HIS A 133 -6.07 11.25 -7.09
C HIS A 133 -5.48 11.40 -5.69
N LYS A 134 -4.43 10.63 -5.34
CA LYS A 134 -3.73 10.76 -4.06
C LYS A 134 -3.22 12.19 -3.80
N ALA A 135 -2.82 12.91 -4.86
CA ALA A 135 -2.36 14.30 -4.77
C ALA A 135 -3.48 15.27 -4.38
N ALA A 136 -4.74 14.90 -4.60
CA ALA A 136 -5.92 15.67 -4.18
C ALA A 136 -6.41 15.30 -2.77
N GLY A 137 -5.70 14.42 -2.05
CA GLY A 137 -6.12 13.91 -0.76
C GLY A 137 -6.83 12.57 -0.83
N GLY A 138 -7.96 12.42 -0.14
CA GLY A 138 -8.71 11.16 -0.07
C GLY A 138 -7.99 10.02 0.67
N PHE A 139 -6.87 10.29 1.34
CA PHE A 139 -6.13 9.34 2.16
C PHE A 139 -6.57 9.40 3.64
N GLY A 140 -6.40 8.31 4.36
CA GLY A 140 -6.69 8.23 5.79
C GLY A 140 -6.04 7.01 6.45
N ALA A 141 -6.08 6.95 7.78
CA ALA A 141 -5.36 5.95 8.56
C ALA A 141 -6.15 4.64 8.72
N ILE A 142 -5.40 3.54 8.88
CA ILE A 142 -5.90 2.24 9.30
C ILE A 142 -5.10 1.80 10.52
N ARG A 143 -5.80 1.60 11.63
CA ARG A 143 -5.26 1.11 12.89
C ARG A 143 -5.77 -0.31 13.12
N ILE A 144 -4.86 -1.27 13.19
CA ILE A 144 -5.18 -2.65 13.53
C ILE A 144 -4.62 -2.98 14.92
N ASN A 145 -5.48 -3.04 15.91
CA ASN A 145 -5.13 -3.29 17.29
C ASN A 145 -4.99 -4.79 17.60
N SER A 146 -4.06 -5.12 18.50
CA SER A 146 -3.99 -6.46 19.08
C SER A 146 -5.28 -6.76 19.86
N ARG A 147 -5.71 -8.04 19.85
CA ARG A 147 -6.86 -8.46 20.64
C ARG A 147 -6.58 -8.33 22.14
N PRO A 148 -7.62 -8.11 22.96
CA PRO A 148 -7.47 -8.20 24.41
C PRO A 148 -6.77 -9.51 24.80
N ARG A 149 -5.83 -9.43 25.74
CA ARG A 149 -4.98 -10.56 26.23
C ARG A 149 -3.83 -10.99 25.33
N ILE A 150 -3.65 -10.42 24.14
CA ILE A 150 -2.40 -10.56 23.40
C ILE A 150 -1.46 -9.46 23.90
N PRO A 151 -0.35 -9.82 24.57
CA PRO A 151 0.56 -8.82 25.11
C PRO A 151 1.28 -8.08 23.97
N VAL A 152 1.38 -6.76 24.10
CA VAL A 152 2.29 -5.94 23.28
C VAL A 152 3.61 -5.74 24.06
N PRO A 153 4.77 -5.61 23.39
CA PRO A 153 6.08 -5.62 24.05
C PRO A 153 6.45 -4.28 24.69
N PHE A 154 5.48 -3.49 25.13
CA PHE A 154 5.66 -2.22 25.81
C PHE A 154 4.48 -1.94 26.75
N PRO A 155 4.67 -1.13 27.81
CA PRO A 155 3.57 -0.72 28.68
C PRO A 155 2.46 0.00 27.89
N PRO A 156 1.19 -0.14 28.29
CA PRO A 156 0.10 0.61 27.67
C PRO A 156 0.39 2.12 27.72
N PRO A 157 0.39 2.82 26.57
CA PRO A 157 0.53 4.28 26.56
C PRO A 157 -0.73 4.93 27.17
N ALA A 158 -0.59 6.18 27.62
CA ALA A 158 -1.70 6.98 28.12
C ALA A 158 -2.72 7.30 27.02
N ASP A 159 -2.23 7.57 25.81
CA ASP A 159 -3.05 7.73 24.61
C ASP A 159 -2.23 7.42 23.35
N GLU A 160 -2.92 7.26 22.21
CA GLU A 160 -2.32 7.05 20.90
C GLU A 160 -2.78 8.13 19.91
N PHE A 161 -1.84 8.68 19.14
CA PHE A 161 -2.11 9.66 18.09
C PHE A 161 -1.76 9.10 16.71
N THR A 162 -2.68 9.30 15.77
CA THR A 162 -2.41 9.12 14.34
C THR A 162 -1.72 10.36 13.78
N VAL A 163 -0.62 10.15 13.06
CA VAL A 163 0.21 11.21 12.48
C VAL A 163 0.46 10.90 11.00
N LEU A 164 -0.41 11.40 10.13
CA LEU A 164 -0.24 11.35 8.68
C LEU A 164 0.64 12.51 8.22
N ILE A 165 1.83 12.19 7.72
CA ILE A 165 2.77 13.16 7.16
C ILE A 165 2.85 12.98 5.65
N GLY A 166 3.03 14.05 4.90
CA GLY A 166 3.12 13.95 3.45
C GLY A 166 3.43 15.28 2.79
N ASP A 167 4.05 15.23 1.62
CA ASP A 167 4.19 16.39 0.76
C ASP A 167 2.84 16.82 0.16
N TRP A 168 2.77 18.08 -0.26
CA TRP A 168 1.55 18.67 -0.79
C TRP A 168 1.84 19.64 -1.93
N TYR A 169 0.92 19.68 -2.88
CA TYR A 169 0.99 20.51 -4.06
C TYR A 169 -0.17 21.53 -4.06
N ASN A 170 0.14 22.78 -4.39
CA ASN A 170 -0.86 23.78 -4.74
C ASN A 170 -1.41 23.53 -6.15
N THR A 171 -0.60 22.90 -7.01
CA THR A 171 -1.01 22.48 -8.34
C THR A 171 -2.01 21.33 -8.24
N THR A 172 -3.14 21.46 -8.93
CA THR A 172 -4.20 20.43 -8.89
C THR A 172 -3.71 19.08 -9.43
N HIS A 173 -4.24 17.98 -8.90
CA HIS A 173 -3.93 16.63 -9.36
C HIS A 173 -4.07 16.44 -10.89
N LYS A 174 -5.07 17.06 -11.53
CA LYS A 174 -5.26 17.00 -12.99
C LYS A 174 -4.17 17.72 -13.75
N ALA A 175 -3.70 18.86 -13.23
CA ALA A 175 -2.59 19.59 -13.83
C ALA A 175 -1.26 18.85 -13.64
N LEU A 176 -1.02 18.24 -12.47
CA LEU A 176 0.14 17.37 -12.24
C LEU A 176 0.14 16.18 -13.19
N GLN A 177 -1.02 15.52 -13.35
CA GLN A 177 -1.19 14.45 -14.32
C GLN A 177 -0.91 14.93 -15.74
N ALA A 178 -1.49 16.06 -16.17
CA ALA A 178 -1.28 16.60 -17.51
C ALA A 178 0.19 16.96 -17.79
N MET A 179 0.94 17.43 -16.78
CA MET A 179 2.38 17.67 -16.92
C MET A 179 3.12 16.38 -17.25
N LEU A 180 2.82 15.31 -16.53
CA LEU A 180 3.38 13.99 -16.85
C LEU A 180 2.90 13.52 -18.22
N ASP A 181 1.62 13.67 -18.54
CA ASP A 181 1.06 13.29 -19.85
C ASP A 181 1.76 14.01 -21.02
N ASP A 182 2.30 15.20 -20.79
CA ASP A 182 3.12 15.97 -21.74
C ASP A 182 4.61 15.55 -21.77
N GLY A 183 5.05 14.65 -20.90
CA GLY A 183 6.44 14.23 -20.74
C GLY A 183 7.29 15.23 -19.94
N LYS A 184 6.68 16.05 -19.08
CA LYS A 184 7.38 17.00 -18.20
C LYS A 184 7.55 16.39 -16.81
N LEU A 185 8.66 16.71 -16.14
CA LEU A 185 8.89 16.34 -14.75
C LEU A 185 7.89 17.06 -13.83
N LEU A 186 7.56 16.44 -12.70
CA LEU A 186 6.74 17.09 -11.68
C LEU A 186 7.50 18.26 -11.02
N PRO A 187 6.80 19.33 -10.62
CA PRO A 187 7.40 20.36 -9.81
C PRO A 187 7.80 19.81 -8.43
N SER A 188 8.63 20.56 -7.71
CA SER A 188 8.83 20.33 -6.29
C SER A 188 7.52 20.56 -5.54
N PRO A 189 7.23 19.79 -4.46
CA PRO A 189 6.08 20.06 -3.62
C PRO A 189 6.16 21.45 -2.98
N ASP A 190 5.00 22.02 -2.65
CA ASP A 190 4.88 23.36 -2.07
C ASP A 190 5.02 23.36 -0.54
N ALA A 191 4.65 22.26 0.13
CA ALA A 191 4.66 22.15 1.59
C ALA A 191 4.69 20.71 2.07
N ILE A 192 4.96 20.53 3.38
CA ILE A 192 4.68 19.29 4.11
C ILE A 192 3.44 19.49 5.00
N LEU A 193 2.53 18.53 4.99
CA LEU A 193 1.37 18.48 5.86
C LEU A 193 1.59 17.52 7.03
N ILE A 194 1.00 17.86 8.18
CA ILE A 194 0.82 16.98 9.33
C ILE A 194 -0.67 16.89 9.60
N ASN A 195 -1.26 15.70 9.49
CA ASN A 195 -2.71 15.45 9.59
C ASN A 195 -3.54 16.38 8.68
N GLY A 196 -3.11 16.54 7.44
CA GLY A 196 -3.79 17.38 6.42
C GLY A 196 -3.67 18.89 6.66
N LYS A 197 -2.84 19.31 7.62
CA LYS A 197 -2.64 20.72 7.97
C LYS A 197 -1.20 21.15 7.68
N GLY A 198 -1.05 22.32 7.09
CA GLY A 198 0.23 22.94 6.79
C GLY A 198 0.99 23.40 8.04
N PRO A 199 2.18 23.99 7.85
CA PRO A 199 3.10 24.32 8.93
C PRO A 199 2.47 25.13 10.06
N GLY A 200 2.67 24.70 11.31
CA GLY A 200 2.21 25.36 12.54
C GLY A 200 0.73 25.19 12.87
N ARG A 201 -0.04 24.42 12.08
CA ARG A 201 -1.51 24.34 12.21
C ARG A 201 -2.03 23.05 12.86
N ALA A 202 -1.18 22.04 13.00
CA ALA A 202 -1.50 20.79 13.68
C ALA A 202 -1.18 20.90 15.19
N ASN A 203 -2.00 20.25 16.02
CA ASN A 203 -1.99 20.44 17.47
C ASN A 203 -2.17 19.09 18.15
N PHE A 204 -1.36 18.81 19.16
CA PHE A 204 -1.42 17.62 20.00
C PHE A 204 -1.41 18.07 21.46
N THR A 205 -2.20 17.44 22.32
CA THR A 205 -2.24 17.76 23.76
C THR A 205 -1.86 16.54 24.57
N VAL A 206 -0.93 16.71 25.51
CA VAL A 206 -0.39 15.62 26.34
C VAL A 206 -0.29 16.04 27.80
N GLU A 207 -0.34 15.09 28.72
CA GLU A 207 -0.13 15.30 30.14
C GLU A 207 1.35 15.07 30.49
N GLN A 208 1.90 15.94 31.34
CA GLN A 208 3.27 15.82 31.80
C GLN A 208 3.51 14.47 32.51
N GLY A 209 4.64 13.83 32.22
CA GLY A 209 5.06 12.56 32.81
C GLY A 209 4.39 11.32 32.22
N LYS A 210 3.47 11.47 31.26
CA LYS A 210 2.82 10.34 30.58
C LYS A 210 3.56 9.94 29.30
N THR A 211 3.43 8.67 28.92
CA THR A 211 3.97 8.12 27.67
C THR A 211 2.86 7.97 26.64
N TYR A 212 3.13 8.39 25.41
CA TYR A 212 2.19 8.38 24.30
C TYR A 212 2.74 7.59 23.12
N ARG A 213 1.85 6.98 22.33
CA ARG A 213 2.23 6.34 21.06
C ARG A 213 1.84 7.21 19.88
N LEU A 214 2.78 7.49 18.98
CA LEU A 214 2.51 8.17 17.71
C LEU A 214 2.64 7.15 16.58
N ARG A 215 1.57 7.00 15.79
CA ARG A 215 1.51 6.16 14.59
C ARG A 215 1.75 7.03 13.37
N VAL A 216 3.00 7.09 12.93
CA VAL A 216 3.47 7.97 11.87
C VAL A 216 3.40 7.23 10.54
N SER A 217 2.66 7.77 9.57
CA SER A 217 2.58 7.21 8.21
C SER A 217 2.89 8.28 7.18
N ASN A 218 3.83 8.01 6.27
CA ASN A 218 4.12 8.90 5.17
C ASN A 218 3.18 8.61 3.99
N VAL A 219 2.13 9.44 3.90
CA VAL A 219 1.09 9.39 2.87
C VAL A 219 1.40 10.31 1.68
N GLY A 220 2.59 10.89 1.63
CA GLY A 220 3.05 11.74 0.54
C GLY A 220 3.16 11.02 -0.81
N LEU A 221 3.41 11.80 -1.84
CA LEU A 221 3.63 11.32 -3.20
C LEU A 221 5.08 10.94 -3.45
N ARG A 222 6.04 11.69 -2.89
CA ARG A 222 7.46 11.50 -3.21
C ARG A 222 8.43 11.56 -2.04
N SER A 223 8.33 12.55 -1.16
CA SER A 223 9.44 12.90 -0.28
C SER A 223 9.67 11.90 0.85
N THR A 224 10.94 11.57 1.12
CA THR A 224 11.41 11.09 2.42
C THR A 224 11.29 12.21 3.43
N LEU A 225 10.68 11.92 4.58
CA LEU A 225 10.42 12.90 5.63
C LEU A 225 11.14 12.48 6.92
N ASN A 226 11.97 13.38 7.45
CA ASN A 226 12.53 13.22 8.78
C ASN A 226 11.55 13.74 9.83
N PHE A 227 11.21 12.91 10.81
CA PHE A 227 10.28 13.19 11.89
C PHE A 227 11.02 13.30 13.23
N MET A 228 10.72 14.33 14.03
CA MET A 228 11.21 14.46 15.40
C MET A 228 10.22 15.18 16.32
N ILE A 229 10.43 15.02 17.63
CA ILE A 229 9.77 15.82 18.66
C ILE A 229 10.87 16.64 19.36
N GLN A 230 10.76 17.96 19.32
CA GLN A 230 11.71 18.88 19.92
C GLN A 230 11.96 18.53 21.39
N ASP A 231 13.22 18.35 21.76
CA ASP A 231 13.71 17.99 23.11
C ASP A 231 13.20 16.65 23.67
N HIS A 232 12.61 15.79 22.84
CA HIS A 232 12.17 14.47 23.25
C HIS A 232 12.82 13.39 22.39
N ASN A 233 13.29 12.34 23.05
CA ASN A 233 13.65 11.12 22.35
C ASN A 233 12.39 10.31 22.05
N VAL A 234 12.44 9.53 20.97
CA VAL A 234 11.38 8.63 20.54
C VAL A 234 11.91 7.20 20.49
N THR A 235 11.16 6.25 21.01
CA THR A 235 11.50 4.82 20.98
C THR A 235 10.68 4.14 19.89
N LEU A 236 11.33 3.56 18.88
CA LEU A 236 10.67 2.83 17.81
C LEU A 236 10.15 1.49 18.34
N VAL A 237 8.84 1.23 18.21
CA VAL A 237 8.20 0.03 18.76
C VAL A 237 7.47 -0.82 17.73
N GLU A 238 7.18 -0.28 16.54
CA GLU A 238 6.51 -1.00 15.47
C GLU A 238 6.84 -0.37 14.10
N VAL A 239 6.98 -1.21 13.07
CA VAL A 239 6.99 -0.80 11.65
C VAL A 239 6.11 -1.74 10.86
N GLU A 240 5.17 -1.20 10.08
CA GLU A 240 4.28 -1.93 9.15
C GLU A 240 3.71 -3.26 9.72
N GLY A 241 3.34 -3.23 11.00
CA GLY A 241 2.75 -4.35 11.73
C GLY A 241 3.70 -5.29 12.46
N THR A 242 5.00 -5.02 12.44
CA THR A 242 6.01 -5.80 13.15
C THR A 242 6.57 -5.06 14.35
N HIS A 243 6.56 -5.71 15.52
CA HIS A 243 7.20 -5.17 16.69
C HIS A 243 8.73 -5.21 16.55
N THR A 244 9.37 -4.08 16.86
CA THR A 244 10.81 -3.91 16.70
C THR A 244 11.55 -4.16 18.01
N VAL A 245 12.83 -4.52 17.90
CA VAL A 245 13.78 -4.28 18.98
C VAL A 245 13.77 -2.77 19.26
N GLN A 246 13.52 -2.39 20.51
CA GLN A 246 13.22 -1.01 20.87
C GLN A 246 14.49 -0.16 20.92
N ASN A 247 14.80 0.45 19.78
CA ASN A 247 15.85 1.45 19.65
C ASN A 247 15.27 2.85 19.90
N THR A 248 16.09 3.72 20.49
CA THR A 248 15.72 5.11 20.79
C THR A 248 16.45 6.05 19.84
N TYR A 249 15.72 7.01 19.29
CA TYR A 249 16.19 7.98 18.31
C TYR A 249 15.82 9.40 18.73
N THR A 250 16.58 10.37 18.26
CA THR A 250 16.23 11.80 18.34
C THR A 250 15.37 12.25 17.16
N SER A 251 15.50 11.56 16.03
CA SER A 251 14.73 11.78 14.80
C SER A 251 14.72 10.49 13.97
N LEU A 252 13.73 10.34 13.10
CA LEU A 252 13.55 9.18 12.25
C LEU A 252 13.22 9.58 10.81
N ASP A 253 13.89 9.01 9.83
CA ASP A 253 13.45 9.08 8.44
C ASP A 253 12.27 8.12 8.19
N VAL A 254 11.24 8.62 7.49
CA VAL A 254 10.05 7.87 7.06
C VAL A 254 9.88 8.08 5.57
N HIS A 255 10.13 7.03 4.78
CA HIS A 255 10.03 7.09 3.33
C HIS A 255 8.58 7.02 2.85
N ALA A 256 8.30 7.50 1.65
CA ALA A 256 6.94 7.52 1.10
C ALA A 256 6.35 6.10 1.07
N GLY A 257 5.15 5.95 1.64
CA GLY A 257 4.49 4.66 1.76
C GLY A 257 4.86 3.83 3.00
N GLN A 258 5.74 4.34 3.87
CA GLN A 258 6.08 3.66 5.12
C GLN A 258 5.22 4.10 6.30
N SER A 259 5.02 3.17 7.22
CA SER A 259 4.34 3.40 8.50
C SER A 259 5.18 2.87 9.66
N LEU A 260 5.26 3.64 10.74
CA LEU A 260 5.92 3.26 11.97
C LEU A 260 5.18 3.75 13.21
N SER A 261 5.45 3.15 14.36
CA SER A 261 5.02 3.68 15.66
C SER A 261 6.20 3.97 16.56
N VAL A 262 6.14 5.12 17.23
CA VAL A 262 7.07 5.48 18.30
C VAL A 262 6.35 5.70 19.62
N LEU A 263 7.06 5.44 20.71
CA LEU A 263 6.70 5.92 22.04
C LEU A 263 7.55 7.14 22.39
N PHE A 264 6.94 8.12 23.05
CA PHE A 264 7.68 9.20 23.71
C PHE A 264 7.03 9.51 25.06
N THR A 265 7.83 9.97 26.01
CA THR A 265 7.36 10.39 27.33
C THR A 265 7.40 11.90 27.42
N ALA A 266 6.30 12.53 27.85
CA ALA A 266 6.20 13.96 28.07
C ALA A 266 6.97 14.39 29.35
N ASP A 267 8.28 14.17 29.37
CA ASP A 267 9.17 14.29 30.53
C ASP A 267 9.89 15.63 30.64
N ARG A 268 9.59 16.57 29.74
CA ARG A 268 10.18 17.92 29.75
C ARG A 268 9.38 18.86 30.67
N PRO A 269 9.92 20.05 31.02
CA PRO A 269 9.16 21.07 31.74
C PRO A 269 7.82 21.39 31.05
N ALA A 270 6.78 21.69 31.83
CA ALA A 270 5.47 21.97 31.25
C ALA A 270 5.53 23.17 30.29
N GLY A 271 5.20 22.95 29.02
CA GLY A 271 5.34 23.95 27.97
C GLY A 271 4.75 23.51 26.63
N GLY A 272 5.17 24.18 25.57
CA GLY A 272 4.91 23.79 24.19
C GLY A 272 6.19 23.30 23.52
N TYR A 273 6.08 22.31 22.64
CA TYR A 273 7.18 21.73 21.88
C TYR A 273 6.77 21.56 20.42
N HIS A 274 7.72 21.60 19.50
CA HIS A 274 7.45 21.28 18.11
C HIS A 274 7.52 19.78 17.84
N ILE A 275 6.50 19.22 17.20
CA ILE A 275 6.71 18.05 16.34
C ILE A 275 7.16 18.61 14.99
N ALA A 276 8.35 18.25 14.54
CA ALA A 276 8.94 18.79 13.32
C ALA A 276 9.08 17.71 12.26
N VAL A 277 8.74 18.08 11.02
CA VAL A 277 8.84 17.22 9.85
C VAL A 277 9.55 17.98 8.73
N SER A 278 10.63 17.40 8.19
CA SER A 278 11.46 18.03 7.16
C SER A 278 11.68 17.10 5.99
N SER A 279 11.58 17.59 4.74
CA SER A 279 11.94 16.81 3.56
C SER A 279 13.45 16.57 3.50
N ARG A 280 13.88 15.34 3.22
CA ARG A 280 15.27 14.92 3.06
C ARG A 280 15.58 14.67 1.59
N PHE A 281 16.87 14.68 1.23
CA PHE A 281 17.36 14.32 -0.11
C PHE A 281 16.75 15.14 -1.26
N THR A 282 16.40 16.40 -0.99
CA THR A 282 15.81 17.33 -1.95
C THR A 282 16.64 18.62 -2.02
N ASN A 283 16.70 19.26 -3.19
CA ASN A 283 17.37 20.56 -3.38
C ASN A 283 16.81 21.68 -2.49
N HIS A 284 15.51 21.63 -2.23
CA HIS A 284 14.80 22.59 -1.41
C HIS A 284 14.15 21.88 -0.24
N THR A 285 14.65 22.13 0.97
CA THR A 285 14.07 21.57 2.19
C THR A 285 12.74 22.23 2.51
N LEU A 286 11.69 21.43 2.56
CA LEU A 286 10.39 21.81 3.08
C LEU A 286 10.32 21.44 4.57
N ASN A 287 9.90 22.38 5.40
CA ASN A 287 9.73 22.19 6.84
C ASN A 287 8.26 22.39 7.23
N SER A 288 7.77 21.53 8.11
CA SER A 288 6.46 21.66 8.73
C SER A 288 6.55 21.35 10.21
N THR A 289 5.72 22.03 11.00
CA THR A 289 5.66 21.83 12.44
C THR A 289 4.22 21.64 12.92
N ALA A 290 4.07 20.85 13.97
CA ALA A 290 2.87 20.83 14.80
C ALA A 290 3.22 21.25 16.22
N VAL A 291 2.24 21.76 16.95
CA VAL A 291 2.39 22.12 18.37
C VAL A 291 2.02 20.93 19.24
N LEU A 292 2.99 20.39 19.97
CA LEU A 292 2.78 19.48 21.09
C LEU A 292 2.66 20.31 22.38
N ARG A 293 1.45 20.40 22.93
CA ARG A 293 1.15 21.20 24.11
C ARG A 293 0.98 20.30 25.33
N TYR A 294 1.67 20.65 26.42
CA TYR A 294 1.41 20.03 27.71
C TYR A 294 0.13 20.61 28.31
N ALA A 295 -0.78 19.77 28.78
CA ALA A 295 -2.05 20.17 29.37
C ALA A 295 -1.82 21.13 30.54
N GLY A 296 -2.60 22.20 30.60
CA GLY A 296 -2.44 23.26 31.61
C GLY A 296 -1.31 24.25 31.34
N SER A 297 -0.50 24.08 30.28
CA SER A 297 0.51 25.06 29.90
C SER A 297 -0.06 26.13 28.96
N THR A 298 0.29 27.40 29.22
CA THR A 298 -0.03 28.54 28.36
C THR A 298 1.04 28.80 27.30
N GLY A 299 2.21 28.15 27.43
CA GLY A 299 3.37 28.34 26.58
C GLY A 299 3.14 27.93 25.12
N TYR A 300 3.71 28.72 24.20
CA TYR A 300 3.90 28.32 22.81
C TYR A 300 5.21 27.52 22.70
N ALA A 301 5.32 26.68 21.68
CA ALA A 301 6.61 26.07 21.36
C ALA A 301 7.63 27.18 21.05
N SER A 302 8.77 27.17 21.74
CA SER A 302 9.79 28.21 21.64
C SER A 302 11.05 27.69 20.96
N GLY A 303 11.61 28.51 20.07
CA GLY A 303 12.84 28.19 19.34
C GLY A 303 12.61 27.25 18.15
N PRO A 304 13.46 27.31 17.12
CA PRO A 304 13.35 26.42 15.98
C PRO A 304 13.68 24.97 16.39
N PRO A 305 13.02 23.97 15.78
CA PRO A 305 13.47 22.58 15.88
C PRO A 305 14.93 22.43 15.42
N ARG A 306 15.59 21.38 15.90
CA ARG A 306 16.95 21.06 15.48
C ARG A 306 17.01 20.84 13.97
N ALA A 307 17.98 21.47 13.30
CA ALA A 307 18.22 21.23 11.89
C ALA A 307 18.72 19.80 11.65
N VAL A 308 18.20 19.17 10.61
CA VAL A 308 18.59 17.83 10.15
C VAL A 308 19.53 17.98 8.96
N ASN A 309 20.60 17.19 8.91
CA ASN A 309 21.48 17.16 7.74
C ASN A 309 20.71 16.55 6.55
N GLN A 310 20.56 17.29 5.47
CA GLN A 310 19.64 16.95 4.37
C GLN A 310 20.19 15.91 3.41
N SER A 311 21.51 15.74 3.38
CA SER A 311 22.21 14.86 2.44
C SER A 311 22.86 13.66 3.14
N ASP A 312 22.62 13.46 4.44
CA ASP A 312 23.21 12.36 5.21
C ASP A 312 22.51 11.03 4.89
N VAL A 313 22.93 10.39 3.80
CA VAL A 313 22.43 9.08 3.38
C VAL A 313 22.86 7.99 4.37
N ASP A 314 24.03 8.14 5.00
CA ASP A 314 24.54 7.18 5.98
C ASP A 314 23.66 7.10 7.23
N PHE A 315 23.17 8.25 7.72
CA PHE A 315 22.17 8.28 8.79
C PHE A 315 20.94 7.44 8.43
N SER A 316 20.38 7.63 7.23
CA SER A 316 19.17 6.93 6.78
C SER A 316 19.38 5.43 6.64
N LEU A 317 20.50 5.04 6.02
CA LEU A 317 20.86 3.64 5.81
C LEU A 317 21.14 2.93 7.14
N ASN A 318 21.88 3.58 8.05
CA ASN A 318 22.17 3.03 9.36
C ASN A 318 20.92 2.93 10.23
N GLN A 319 20.01 3.90 10.14
CA GLN A 319 18.68 3.78 10.75
C GLN A 319 17.98 2.52 10.24
N ALA A 320 17.85 2.36 8.92
CA ALA A 320 17.17 1.22 8.32
C ALA A 320 17.77 -0.13 8.77
N ARG A 321 19.11 -0.26 8.77
CA ARG A 321 19.84 -1.44 9.24
C ARG A 321 19.64 -1.74 10.72
N SER A 322 19.46 -0.70 11.54
CA SER A 322 19.27 -0.87 12.99
C SER A 322 17.89 -1.45 13.35
N ILE A 323 16.91 -1.35 12.46
CA ILE A 323 15.54 -1.83 12.68
C ILE A 323 15.50 -3.35 12.54
N ARG A 324 15.21 -4.04 13.64
CA ARG A 324 15.15 -5.50 13.71
C ARG A 324 13.86 -5.96 14.37
N THR A 325 13.39 -7.15 14.03
CA THR A 325 12.19 -7.74 14.65
C THR A 325 12.47 -8.14 16.09
N ASN A 326 11.58 -7.79 17.02
CA ASN A 326 11.61 -8.38 18.36
C ASN A 326 11.08 -9.82 18.31
N LEU A 327 11.98 -10.79 18.21
CA LEU A 327 11.65 -12.19 18.03
C LEU A 327 10.80 -12.78 19.17
N THR A 328 10.83 -12.18 20.35
CA THR A 328 10.08 -12.65 21.54
C THR A 328 8.71 -12.01 21.70
N ALA A 329 8.45 -10.89 21.01
CA ALA A 329 7.17 -10.22 21.05
C ALA A 329 6.07 -11.07 20.40
N SER A 330 4.87 -11.06 20.99
CA SER A 330 3.70 -11.66 20.35
C SER A 330 3.35 -10.89 19.08
N GLY A 331 2.92 -11.61 18.05
CA GLY A 331 2.34 -10.99 16.85
C GLY A 331 0.82 -10.76 17.00
N PRO A 332 0.06 -10.91 15.90
CA PRO A 332 -1.40 -10.91 15.90
C PRO A 332 -2.05 -12.02 16.76
N ARG A 333 -1.24 -12.98 17.21
CA ARG A 333 -1.58 -14.09 18.09
C ARG A 333 -0.51 -14.17 19.17
N PRO A 334 -0.75 -14.88 20.28
CA PRO A 334 0.24 -14.97 21.37
C PRO A 334 1.58 -15.60 20.99
N ASN A 335 1.71 -16.22 19.81
CA ASN A 335 2.97 -16.80 19.38
C ASN A 335 4.01 -15.71 19.08
N PRO A 336 5.28 -15.94 19.43
CA PRO A 336 6.35 -15.01 19.13
C PRO A 336 6.52 -14.79 17.62
N GLN A 337 6.82 -13.55 17.21
CA GLN A 337 7.09 -13.21 15.81
C GLN A 337 8.32 -13.93 15.24
N GLY A 338 9.27 -14.35 16.10
CA GLY A 338 10.44 -15.13 15.70
C GLY A 338 10.22 -16.62 15.46
N SER A 339 8.96 -17.10 15.50
CA SER A 339 8.64 -18.52 15.25
C SER A 339 8.81 -18.97 13.80
N TYR A 340 9.03 -18.02 12.87
CA TYR A 340 9.25 -18.30 11.46
C TYR A 340 10.73 -18.15 11.08
N HIS A 341 11.43 -19.27 10.90
CA HIS A 341 12.86 -19.32 10.59
C HIS A 341 13.11 -19.17 9.08
N TYR A 342 12.84 -17.98 8.54
CA TYR A 342 12.98 -17.71 7.11
C TYR A 342 14.42 -17.93 6.60
N GLY A 343 15.44 -17.69 7.44
CA GLY A 343 16.85 -17.85 7.09
C GLY A 343 17.32 -19.28 6.86
N SER A 344 16.53 -20.30 7.25
CA SER A 344 16.85 -21.71 7.01
C SER A 344 16.14 -22.29 5.77
N ILE A 345 15.38 -21.46 5.04
CA ILE A 345 14.64 -21.88 3.86
C ILE A 345 15.49 -21.61 2.62
N ASN A 346 15.64 -22.62 1.77
CA ASN A 346 16.38 -22.48 0.52
C ASN A 346 15.66 -21.52 -0.43
N VAL A 347 16.40 -20.55 -0.96
CA VAL A 347 15.94 -19.67 -2.03
C VAL A 347 15.78 -20.48 -3.31
N SER A 348 14.58 -20.40 -3.90
CA SER A 348 14.18 -21.11 -5.11
C SER A 348 14.39 -20.31 -6.39
N ARG A 349 14.37 -18.97 -6.30
CA ARG A 349 14.59 -18.03 -7.40
C ARG A 349 15.14 -16.73 -6.84
N THR A 350 16.13 -16.15 -7.50
CA THR A 350 16.60 -14.79 -7.22
C THR A 350 16.19 -13.88 -8.37
N ILE A 351 15.50 -12.79 -8.05
CA ILE A 351 15.07 -11.76 -9.00
C ILE A 351 15.81 -10.47 -8.65
N ARG A 352 16.56 -9.92 -9.58
CA ARG A 352 17.22 -8.62 -9.47
C ARG A 352 16.44 -7.61 -10.30
N LEU A 353 15.98 -6.55 -9.66
CA LEU A 353 15.17 -5.50 -10.24
C LEU A 353 15.93 -4.19 -10.13
N ALA A 354 16.52 -3.77 -11.25
CA ALA A 354 17.15 -2.46 -11.36
C ALA A 354 16.16 -1.46 -11.95
N ASN A 355 16.18 -0.24 -11.43
CA ASN A 355 15.54 0.87 -12.10
C ASN A 355 16.25 1.21 -13.43
N SER A 356 15.49 1.84 -14.31
CA SER A 356 15.97 2.34 -15.59
C SER A 356 15.18 3.59 -15.94
N ALA A 357 15.86 4.60 -16.48
CA ALA A 357 15.26 5.79 -17.05
C ALA A 357 15.62 5.87 -18.53
N GLY A 358 14.71 6.40 -19.35
CA GLY A 358 14.93 6.53 -20.78
C GLY A 358 13.76 7.23 -21.46
N GLN A 359 13.70 7.16 -22.80
CA GLN A 359 12.61 7.74 -23.56
C GLN A 359 11.81 6.68 -24.32
N VAL A 360 10.49 6.83 -24.34
CA VAL A 360 9.60 6.08 -25.23
C VAL A 360 8.69 7.06 -25.95
N GLY A 361 8.72 7.04 -27.29
CA GLY A 361 7.93 7.97 -28.10
C GLY A 361 8.29 9.44 -27.87
N GLY A 362 9.56 9.74 -27.56
CA GLY A 362 10.05 11.10 -27.27
C GLY A 362 9.65 11.64 -25.90
N LYS A 363 9.02 10.84 -25.03
CA LYS A 363 8.67 11.21 -23.66
C LYS A 363 9.57 10.48 -22.66
N PRO A 364 10.07 11.15 -21.59
CA PRO A 364 10.81 10.49 -20.53
C PRO A 364 9.92 9.47 -19.81
N ARG A 365 10.50 8.33 -19.48
CA ARG A 365 9.86 7.19 -18.82
C ARG A 365 10.81 6.53 -17.85
N TYR A 366 10.25 5.98 -16.78
CA TYR A 366 10.93 5.00 -15.95
C TYR A 366 10.49 3.59 -16.31
N GLY A 367 11.39 2.65 -16.06
CA GLY A 367 11.16 1.22 -16.21
C GLY A 367 11.93 0.42 -15.19
N VAL A 368 11.64 -0.88 -15.15
CA VAL A 368 12.34 -1.87 -14.33
C VAL A 368 12.95 -2.90 -15.27
N ASN A 369 14.25 -3.14 -15.14
CA ASN A 369 15.04 -3.98 -16.03
C ASN A 369 14.81 -3.66 -17.53
N GLY A 370 14.71 -2.37 -17.88
CA GLY A 370 14.53 -1.90 -19.25
C GLY A 370 13.09 -1.98 -19.80
N VAL A 371 12.11 -2.29 -18.95
CA VAL A 371 10.69 -2.37 -19.33
C VAL A 371 9.90 -1.29 -18.61
N THR A 372 9.19 -0.47 -19.36
CA THR A 372 8.21 0.47 -18.80
C THR A 372 6.83 -0.18 -18.85
N TYR A 373 6.17 -0.21 -17.71
CA TYR A 373 4.86 -0.86 -17.56
C TYR A 373 3.80 -0.06 -18.33
N VAL A 374 2.82 -0.75 -18.93
CA VAL A 374 1.64 -0.14 -19.60
C VAL A 374 0.37 -0.75 -19.01
N ASP A 375 -0.57 0.09 -18.58
CA ASP A 375 -1.82 -0.37 -17.99
C ASP A 375 -2.67 -1.02 -19.08
N ALA A 376 -3.34 -2.11 -18.71
CA ALA A 376 -4.29 -2.74 -19.59
C ALA A 376 -5.70 -2.22 -19.30
N ASP A 377 -6.52 -2.11 -20.35
CA ASP A 377 -7.95 -1.79 -20.21
C ASP A 377 -8.72 -2.86 -19.41
N THR A 378 -8.17 -4.07 -19.33
CA THR A 378 -8.71 -5.19 -18.55
C THR A 378 -7.79 -5.46 -17.36
N PRO A 379 -8.30 -5.42 -16.11
CA PRO A 379 -7.49 -5.75 -14.94
C PRO A 379 -6.81 -7.11 -15.08
N LEU A 380 -5.53 -7.18 -14.70
CA LEU A 380 -4.72 -8.37 -14.89
C LEU A 380 -5.28 -9.57 -14.13
N LYS A 381 -5.81 -9.35 -12.92
CA LYS A 381 -6.48 -10.41 -12.14
C LYS A 381 -7.72 -10.94 -12.86
N LEU A 382 -8.46 -10.07 -13.54
CA LEU A 382 -9.65 -10.45 -14.30
C LEU A 382 -9.25 -11.26 -15.54
N ALA A 383 -8.22 -10.81 -16.25
CA ALA A 383 -7.69 -11.50 -17.42
C ALA A 383 -7.14 -12.88 -17.06
N ASP A 384 -6.37 -13.00 -15.98
CA ASP A 384 -5.87 -14.28 -15.46
C ASP A 384 -7.03 -15.22 -15.07
N TYR A 385 -7.98 -14.73 -14.25
CA TYR A 385 -9.09 -15.54 -13.74
C TYR A 385 -9.98 -16.12 -14.85
N TYR A 386 -10.24 -15.34 -15.89
CA TYR A 386 -11.06 -15.76 -17.04
C TYR A 386 -10.24 -16.28 -18.22
N ASN A 387 -8.91 -16.40 -18.09
CA ASN A 387 -7.99 -16.83 -19.14
C ASN A 387 -8.13 -16.02 -20.45
N ILE A 388 -8.21 -14.70 -20.33
CA ILE A 388 -8.33 -13.76 -21.45
C ILE A 388 -6.94 -13.54 -22.05
N SER A 389 -6.74 -14.02 -23.28
CA SER A 389 -5.46 -13.90 -23.98
C SER A 389 -5.17 -12.47 -24.44
N GLY A 390 -3.90 -12.08 -24.45
CA GLY A 390 -3.43 -10.84 -25.08
C GLY A 390 -3.45 -9.59 -24.18
N VAL A 391 -3.87 -9.72 -22.91
CA VAL A 391 -3.93 -8.60 -21.95
C VAL A 391 -2.56 -8.29 -21.35
N TYR A 392 -1.82 -9.32 -20.93
CA TYR A 392 -0.48 -9.17 -20.34
C TYR A 392 0.52 -10.11 -20.97
N ARG A 393 1.80 -9.85 -20.72
CA ARG A 393 2.93 -10.65 -21.21
C ARG A 393 3.74 -11.21 -20.04
N MET A 394 3.63 -12.52 -19.84
CA MET A 394 4.46 -13.26 -18.90
C MET A 394 5.93 -13.25 -19.36
N GLY A 395 6.85 -13.01 -18.43
CA GLY A 395 8.29 -13.06 -18.70
C GLY A 395 8.82 -11.92 -19.57
N ALA A 396 8.02 -10.86 -19.79
CA ALA A 396 8.45 -9.69 -20.56
C ALA A 396 9.49 -8.84 -19.81
N ILE A 397 9.50 -8.89 -18.47
CA ILE A 397 10.57 -8.35 -17.63
C ILE A 397 11.50 -9.51 -17.26
N PRO A 398 12.82 -9.42 -17.50
CA PRO A 398 13.76 -10.46 -17.12
C PRO A 398 14.04 -10.46 -15.61
N ASP A 399 14.48 -11.60 -15.10
CA ASP A 399 14.87 -11.78 -13.68
C ASP A 399 16.11 -11.01 -13.27
N ALA A 400 16.87 -10.45 -14.21
CA ALA A 400 18.03 -9.63 -13.93
C ALA A 400 18.16 -8.52 -14.96
N PRO A 401 18.72 -7.36 -14.58
CA PRO A 401 19.01 -6.30 -15.53
C PRO A 401 20.03 -6.77 -16.58
N ALA A 402 19.96 -6.21 -17.79
CA ALA A 402 20.95 -6.49 -18.82
C ALA A 402 22.35 -5.98 -18.38
N ALA A 403 23.41 -6.66 -18.80
CA ALA A 403 24.79 -6.36 -18.39
C ALA A 403 25.25 -4.91 -18.69
N SER A 404 24.59 -4.21 -19.62
CA SER A 404 24.84 -2.79 -19.90
C SER A 404 24.31 -1.82 -18.83
N HIS A 405 23.45 -2.28 -17.92
CA HIS A 405 22.83 -1.50 -16.84
C HIS A 405 23.55 -1.68 -15.50
N SER A 406 24.39 -2.71 -15.36
CA SER A 406 25.19 -2.91 -14.17
C SER A 406 26.45 -2.04 -14.23
N GLY A 407 26.42 -0.86 -13.60
CA GLY A 407 27.65 -0.18 -13.17
C GLY A 407 28.01 1.16 -13.81
N THR A 408 27.07 1.95 -14.35
CA THR A 408 27.36 3.36 -14.66
C THR A 408 26.78 4.27 -13.58
N GLN A 409 27.66 4.86 -12.77
CA GLN A 409 27.33 5.77 -11.66
C GLN A 409 26.88 7.17 -12.10
N ASN A 410 26.70 7.39 -13.40
CA ASN A 410 26.14 8.61 -13.93
C ASN A 410 24.93 8.19 -14.74
N GLY A 411 23.76 8.81 -14.52
CA GLY A 411 22.51 8.64 -15.28
C GLY A 411 22.62 8.94 -16.79
N THR A 412 23.82 8.86 -17.36
CA THR A 412 24.16 8.84 -18.78
C THR A 412 24.41 7.41 -19.29
N GLY A 413 24.02 6.39 -18.53
CA GLY A 413 24.17 4.97 -18.83
C GLY A 413 23.27 4.47 -19.96
N ALA A 414 23.56 4.95 -21.18
CA ALA A 414 22.98 4.56 -22.46
C ALA A 414 21.47 4.77 -22.60
N ASP A 415 21.06 5.30 -23.76
CA ASP A 415 19.73 5.15 -24.34
C ASP A 415 19.41 3.66 -24.55
N ALA A 416 19.30 2.87 -23.48
CA ALA A 416 18.71 1.55 -23.54
C ALA A 416 17.25 1.79 -23.88
N ALA A 417 16.88 1.48 -25.12
CA ALA A 417 15.52 1.64 -25.60
C ALA A 417 14.55 0.93 -24.65
N LEU A 418 13.87 1.71 -23.81
CA LEU A 418 12.84 1.21 -22.91
C LEU A 418 11.74 0.58 -23.75
N LYS A 419 11.26 -0.57 -23.29
CA LYS A 419 10.21 -1.32 -23.99
C LYS A 419 8.91 -1.20 -23.22
N ASN A 420 7.85 -0.77 -23.89
CA ASN A 420 6.50 -0.80 -23.36
C ASN A 420 6.02 -2.25 -23.26
N ALA A 421 5.56 -2.66 -22.09
CA ALA A 421 4.82 -3.90 -21.92
C ALA A 421 3.91 -3.85 -20.69
N THR A 422 2.72 -4.43 -20.81
CA THR A 422 1.94 -4.89 -19.66
C THR A 422 2.58 -6.18 -19.16
N ALA A 423 3.70 -6.04 -18.47
CA ALA A 423 4.57 -7.14 -18.12
C ALA A 423 4.21 -7.74 -16.77
N VAL A 424 4.36 -9.06 -16.67
CA VAL A 424 4.04 -9.83 -15.48
C VAL A 424 5.15 -10.86 -15.24
N MET A 425 5.62 -10.97 -14.00
CA MET A 425 6.48 -12.07 -13.57
C MET A 425 5.63 -13.20 -13.02
N ASP A 426 6.01 -14.44 -13.27
CA ASP A 426 5.43 -15.60 -12.59
C ASP A 426 6.17 -15.90 -11.29
N SER A 427 5.56 -16.74 -10.45
CA SER A 427 6.27 -17.38 -9.35
C SER A 427 5.53 -18.64 -8.96
N ASP A 428 6.20 -19.71 -8.54
CA ASP A 428 5.51 -20.94 -8.12
C ASP A 428 4.87 -20.81 -6.73
N HIS A 429 3.80 -21.57 -6.49
CA HIS A 429 3.06 -21.46 -5.24
C HIS A 429 3.93 -22.04 -4.14
N ARG A 430 4.22 -21.25 -3.11
CA ARG A 430 5.17 -21.57 -2.03
C ARG A 430 6.64 -21.57 -2.44
N SER A 431 6.96 -20.95 -3.57
CA SER A 431 8.33 -20.56 -3.83
C SER A 431 8.82 -19.63 -2.71
N PHE A 432 10.11 -19.72 -2.42
CA PHE A 432 10.80 -18.81 -1.53
C PHE A 432 11.76 -18.02 -2.41
N VAL A 433 11.44 -16.76 -2.69
CA VAL A 433 12.09 -15.95 -3.73
C VAL A 433 12.92 -14.87 -3.04
N GLU A 434 14.16 -14.72 -3.45
CA GLU A 434 14.97 -13.55 -3.10
C GLU A 434 14.71 -12.48 -4.15
N VAL A 435 14.45 -11.25 -3.71
CA VAL A 435 14.34 -10.12 -4.61
C VAL A 435 15.35 -9.07 -4.19
N VAL A 436 16.13 -8.61 -5.15
CA VAL A 436 17.17 -7.59 -4.98
C VAL A 436 16.76 -6.37 -5.78
N PHE A 437 16.45 -5.27 -5.10
CA PHE A 437 16.31 -3.97 -5.74
C PHE A 437 17.68 -3.32 -5.91
N GLU A 438 17.95 -2.82 -7.11
CA GLU A 438 19.15 -2.06 -7.43
C GLU A 438 18.72 -0.66 -7.89
N ASN A 439 19.35 0.35 -7.31
CA ASN A 439 19.12 1.73 -7.70
C ASN A 439 20.42 2.38 -8.14
N SER A 440 20.55 2.64 -9.44
CA SER A 440 21.69 3.36 -10.04
C SER A 440 21.42 4.86 -10.22
N GLU A 441 20.21 5.32 -9.90
CA GLU A 441 19.83 6.73 -10.00
C GLU A 441 20.31 7.50 -8.76
N ASP A 442 20.35 8.81 -8.89
CA ASP A 442 20.77 9.74 -7.83
C ASP A 442 19.64 10.17 -6.88
N SER A 443 18.56 9.40 -6.86
CA SER A 443 17.35 9.65 -6.09
C SER A 443 16.97 8.44 -5.27
N VAL A 444 16.37 8.64 -4.09
CA VAL A 444 15.80 7.53 -3.32
C VAL A 444 14.50 7.08 -3.99
N GLN A 445 14.31 5.76 -4.07
CA GLN A 445 13.08 5.13 -4.51
C GLN A 445 12.39 4.41 -3.35
N SER A 446 11.07 4.41 -3.33
CA SER A 446 10.28 3.58 -2.41
C SER A 446 9.54 2.52 -3.19
N TRP A 447 9.79 1.25 -2.89
CA TRP A 447 9.15 0.09 -3.51
C TRP A 447 8.16 -0.52 -2.53
N HIS A 448 6.94 -0.73 -2.97
CA HIS A 448 5.83 -1.29 -2.20
C HIS A 448 5.33 -2.59 -2.81
N LEU A 449 5.03 -3.57 -1.97
CA LEU A 449 4.42 -4.82 -2.41
C LEU A 449 3.01 -4.93 -1.84
N ASP A 450 2.02 -4.74 -2.69
CA ASP A 450 0.62 -4.99 -2.33
C ASP A 450 0.42 -6.48 -2.04
N GLY A 451 -0.40 -6.77 -1.03
CA GLY A 451 -0.71 -8.14 -0.60
C GLY A 451 0.37 -8.85 0.23
N TYR A 452 1.58 -8.27 0.37
CA TYR A 452 2.70 -8.95 1.02
C TYR A 452 3.48 -8.07 2.00
N SER A 453 4.15 -8.74 2.94
CA SER A 453 5.22 -8.14 3.74
C SER A 453 6.44 -9.04 3.63
N VAL A 454 7.62 -8.46 3.53
CA VAL A 454 8.84 -9.12 3.08
C VAL A 454 9.95 -8.98 4.11
N PHE A 455 10.77 -10.02 4.29
CA PHE A 455 11.90 -9.96 5.22
C PHE A 455 13.05 -9.18 4.58
N VAL A 456 13.37 -8.00 5.09
CA VAL A 456 14.48 -7.21 4.54
C VAL A 456 15.79 -7.70 5.14
N VAL A 457 16.54 -8.45 4.35
CA VAL A 457 17.68 -9.25 4.84
C VAL A 457 19.02 -8.59 4.58
N GLY A 458 19.11 -7.71 3.57
CA GLY A 458 20.33 -6.97 3.28
C GLY A 458 20.04 -5.59 2.73
N MET A 459 20.88 -4.62 3.07
CA MET A 459 20.84 -3.25 2.54
C MET A 459 22.28 -2.73 2.52
N ASP A 460 22.81 -2.33 1.37
CA ASP A 460 24.17 -1.77 1.30
C ASP A 460 24.41 -0.87 0.10
N LYS A 461 25.40 0.03 0.24
CA LYS A 461 25.85 0.90 -0.84
C LYS A 461 26.54 0.09 -1.94
N GLY A 462 26.44 0.59 -3.17
CA GLY A 462 27.08 -0.02 -4.33
C GLY A 462 26.22 -1.09 -5.00
N ALA A 463 26.86 -1.90 -5.84
CA ALA A 463 26.20 -2.97 -6.59
C ALA A 463 26.10 -4.25 -5.76
N TRP A 464 24.97 -4.95 -5.88
CA TRP A 464 24.79 -6.26 -5.27
C TRP A 464 25.66 -7.31 -5.97
N SER A 465 26.24 -8.22 -5.19
CA SER A 465 26.85 -9.45 -5.70
C SER A 465 26.44 -10.64 -4.84
N GLU A 466 26.77 -11.86 -5.27
CA GLU A 466 26.44 -13.06 -4.48
C GLU A 466 27.13 -13.06 -3.10
N GLU A 467 28.29 -12.43 -3.00
CA GLU A 467 29.03 -12.25 -1.75
C GLU A 467 28.28 -11.37 -0.75
N SER A 468 27.41 -10.46 -1.20
CA SER A 468 26.56 -9.63 -0.35
C SER A 468 25.69 -10.47 0.60
N ARG A 469 25.37 -11.73 0.23
CA ARG A 469 24.63 -12.67 1.08
C ARG A 469 25.32 -12.99 2.39
N LYS A 470 26.65 -12.82 2.48
CA LYS A 470 27.40 -12.99 3.73
C LYS A 470 27.01 -11.97 4.80
N GLY A 471 26.50 -10.81 4.38
CA GLY A 471 26.03 -9.75 5.27
C GLY A 471 24.55 -9.83 5.62
N TYR A 472 23.82 -10.86 5.16
CA TYR A 472 22.38 -10.91 5.37
C TYR A 472 22.01 -11.18 6.83
N ASN A 473 20.99 -10.46 7.30
CA ASN A 473 20.29 -10.77 8.53
C ASN A 473 19.28 -11.91 8.31
N LEU A 474 19.72 -13.13 8.62
CA LEU A 474 18.93 -14.36 8.51
C LEU A 474 18.26 -14.78 9.82
N VAL A 475 18.28 -13.92 10.84
CA VAL A 475 17.78 -14.23 12.19
C VAL A 475 16.61 -13.34 12.57
N ASP A 476 16.80 -12.01 12.58
CA ASP A 476 15.83 -11.03 13.10
C ASP A 476 15.53 -9.88 12.13
N ALA A 477 15.56 -10.16 10.82
CA ALA A 477 15.15 -9.22 9.79
C ALA A 477 13.74 -8.70 10.05
N VAL A 478 13.56 -7.42 9.79
CA VAL A 478 12.26 -6.77 9.88
C VAL A 478 11.42 -7.10 8.66
N THR A 479 10.12 -7.32 8.86
CA THR A 479 9.18 -7.45 7.74
C THR A 479 8.65 -6.08 7.32
N ARG A 480 8.65 -5.78 6.03
CA ARG A 480 8.18 -4.51 5.47
C ARG A 480 7.23 -4.75 4.30
N CYS A 481 6.21 -3.91 4.11
CA CYS A 481 5.50 -3.83 2.83
C CYS A 481 6.10 -2.75 1.91
N THR A 482 6.83 -1.78 2.48
CA THR A 482 7.50 -0.72 1.73
C THR A 482 8.98 -0.64 2.09
N VAL A 483 9.86 -0.71 1.08
CA VAL A 483 11.32 -0.61 1.23
C VAL A 483 11.85 0.57 0.44
N GLN A 484 12.70 1.37 1.06
CA GLN A 484 13.47 2.40 0.37
C GLN A 484 14.69 1.78 -0.32
N VAL A 485 15.15 2.37 -1.41
CA VAL A 485 16.36 1.97 -2.15
C VAL A 485 17.03 3.26 -2.60
N GLY A 486 18.18 3.62 -2.03
CA GLY A 486 18.88 4.88 -2.35
C GLY A 486 20.37 4.69 -2.53
N PHE A 487 20.93 5.04 -3.71
CA PHE A 487 22.36 4.94 -4.05
C PHE A 487 23.01 3.58 -3.69
N SER A 488 22.22 2.51 -3.67
CA SER A 488 22.48 1.26 -2.94
C SER A 488 21.64 0.12 -3.54
N PHE A 489 21.96 -1.11 -3.16
CA PHE A 489 21.06 -2.25 -3.35
C PHE A 489 20.32 -2.61 -2.06
N PHE A 490 19.12 -3.16 -2.20
CA PHE A 490 18.33 -3.73 -1.12
C PHE A 490 17.95 -5.16 -1.47
N SER A 491 18.20 -6.10 -0.58
CA SER A 491 17.81 -7.50 -0.76
C SER A 491 16.83 -7.93 0.31
N PHE A 492 15.77 -8.60 -0.13
CA PHE A 492 14.76 -9.16 0.74
C PHE A 492 14.38 -10.57 0.32
N MET A 493 13.92 -11.36 1.28
CA MET A 493 13.39 -12.68 1.02
C MET A 493 11.87 -12.66 1.14
N LEU A 494 11.23 -13.05 0.04
CA LEU A 494 9.83 -13.37 -0.06
C LEU A 494 9.65 -14.84 0.27
N SER A 495 8.93 -15.09 1.36
CA SER A 495 8.39 -16.41 1.59
C SER A 495 6.97 -16.52 1.04
N GLY A 496 6.74 -17.47 0.14
CA GLY A 496 5.43 -18.06 -0.07
C GLY A 496 4.98 -18.92 1.13
N GLY A 497 5.13 -18.46 2.36
CA GLY A 497 5.12 -19.32 3.55
C GLY A 497 4.56 -18.75 4.86
N ILE A 498 3.86 -17.60 4.86
CA ILE A 498 3.02 -17.23 6.01
C ILE A 498 1.63 -17.87 5.81
N LYS A 499 1.44 -19.07 6.36
CA LYS A 499 0.20 -19.89 6.26
C LYS A 499 -0.46 -19.86 4.88
N ILE A 500 0.31 -20.28 3.89
CA ILE A 500 -0.20 -20.78 2.62
C ILE A 500 -0.85 -22.15 2.88
N LEU A 501 -2.09 -22.15 3.37
CA LEU A 501 -2.87 -23.37 3.51
C LEU A 501 -3.10 -23.94 2.10
N SER A 502 -2.51 -25.12 1.87
CA SER A 502 -2.67 -25.97 0.70
C SER A 502 -4.12 -26.03 0.29
N MET A 503 -4.43 -25.71 -0.97
CA MET A 503 -5.25 -26.58 -1.80
C MET A 503 -5.25 -26.11 -3.26
N CYS A 504 -4.77 -27.02 -4.12
CA CYS A 504 -4.95 -27.14 -5.57
C CYS A 504 -4.37 -26.06 -6.50
N PHE A 505 -3.31 -26.47 -7.21
CA PHE A 505 -2.82 -26.02 -8.51
C PHE A 505 -3.77 -25.12 -9.32
N TYR A 506 -3.31 -23.90 -9.64
CA TYR A 506 -3.04 -23.37 -11.00
C TYR A 506 -2.55 -21.92 -10.83
N SER A 507 -1.26 -21.70 -11.11
CA SER A 507 -0.50 -20.44 -11.30
C SER A 507 -0.54 -19.34 -10.21
N PRO A 508 0.63 -18.99 -9.63
CA PRO A 508 0.84 -17.71 -8.97
C PRO A 508 1.61 -16.75 -9.88
N ILE A 509 1.19 -15.50 -9.81
CA ILE A 509 1.69 -14.41 -10.63
C ILE A 509 2.28 -13.35 -9.68
N LEU A 510 3.51 -12.93 -9.90
CA LEU A 510 4.09 -11.70 -9.36
C LEU A 510 3.86 -10.58 -10.39
N LEU A 511 2.78 -9.84 -10.21
CA LEU A 511 2.56 -8.59 -10.95
C LEU A 511 3.66 -7.59 -10.56
N LEU A 512 4.37 -7.07 -11.55
CA LEU A 512 5.17 -5.87 -11.40
C LEU A 512 4.39 -4.75 -12.06
N VAL A 513 3.87 -3.85 -11.25
CA VAL A 513 3.13 -2.68 -11.72
C VAL A 513 3.83 -1.51 -11.10
N CYS A 514 4.60 -0.69 -11.83
CA CYS A 514 5.00 0.61 -11.31
C CYS A 514 3.76 1.52 -11.15
N GLU A 515 2.94 1.29 -10.12
CA GLU A 515 1.78 2.09 -9.75
C GLU A 515 1.99 2.73 -8.39
N GLY A 516 2.57 3.91 -8.42
CA GLY A 516 2.48 4.80 -7.28
C GLY A 516 3.19 6.09 -7.58
N VAL A 517 2.44 7.06 -8.10
CA VAL A 517 2.80 8.50 -8.19
C VAL A 517 4.26 8.78 -8.63
N SER A 518 4.83 7.87 -9.41
CA SER A 518 6.12 7.95 -10.04
C SER A 518 5.82 8.14 -11.52
N GLU A 519 6.07 9.37 -11.96
CA GLU A 519 6.10 9.89 -13.33
C GLU A 519 5.50 8.98 -14.41
N ARG A 520 4.17 8.79 -14.36
CA ARG A 520 3.45 8.13 -15.43
C ARG A 520 2.47 9.05 -16.13
N VAL A 521 2.78 9.17 -17.41
CA VAL A 521 2.02 9.70 -18.53
C VAL A 521 1.03 8.62 -18.97
N ASP A 522 -0.27 8.92 -18.99
CA ASP A 522 -1.23 8.32 -19.90
C ASP A 522 -2.26 9.37 -20.34
N GLY A 523 -1.92 10.02 -21.45
CA GLY A 523 -2.89 10.68 -22.30
C GLY A 523 -3.43 9.69 -23.32
N ASP A 524 -4.52 9.02 -23.00
CA ASP A 524 -5.56 8.62 -23.96
C ASP A 524 -6.78 8.02 -23.24
N LEU A 525 -7.49 8.88 -22.51
CA LEU A 525 -8.85 8.60 -22.04
C LEU A 525 -9.84 9.63 -22.60
N HIS A 526 -9.63 10.05 -23.85
CA HIS A 526 -10.62 10.83 -24.59
C HIS A 526 -10.59 10.53 -26.09
N ARG A 527 -11.24 9.44 -26.51
CA ARG A 527 -11.89 9.37 -27.83
C ARG A 527 -13.02 8.34 -27.89
N ALA A 528 -14.11 8.65 -27.20
CA ALA A 528 -15.44 8.15 -27.56
C ALA A 528 -16.41 9.32 -27.53
N GLY A 529 -16.43 10.10 -28.61
CA GLY A 529 -17.24 11.31 -28.66
C GLY A 529 -17.10 12.09 -29.96
N GLN A 530 -17.31 11.46 -31.11
CA GLN A 530 -17.71 12.19 -32.32
C GLN A 530 -18.79 11.42 -33.06
N ARG A 531 -19.95 12.08 -33.19
CA ARG A 531 -21.03 11.75 -34.12
C ARG A 531 -20.47 11.78 -35.55
N GLY A 532 -20.91 10.83 -36.36
CA GLY A 532 -20.73 10.83 -37.81
C GLY A 532 -21.74 9.87 -38.41
N ASP A 533 -22.87 10.43 -38.84
CA ASP A 533 -23.81 9.78 -39.77
C ASP A 533 -23.09 9.54 -41.09
N VAL A 534 -22.90 8.28 -41.50
CA VAL A 534 -22.73 7.88 -42.90
C VAL A 534 -23.37 6.50 -43.09
N GLU A 535 -24.51 6.51 -43.77
CA GLU A 535 -25.09 5.33 -44.40
C GLU A 535 -24.08 4.66 -45.35
N ARG A 536 -23.91 3.33 -45.24
CA ARG A 536 -23.81 2.47 -46.42
C ARG A 536 -24.05 0.99 -46.11
N GLU A 537 -24.63 0.37 -47.11
CA GLU A 537 -25.38 -0.88 -47.13
C GLU A 537 -24.56 -2.14 -46.80
N VAL A 538 -25.17 -3.05 -46.05
CA VAL A 538 -24.85 -4.48 -46.13
C VAL A 538 -26.08 -5.18 -46.70
N GLY A 539 -25.90 -5.70 -47.92
CA GLY A 539 -26.90 -6.43 -48.69
C GLY A 539 -27.39 -7.70 -48.00
N GLY A 540 -28.66 -8.00 -48.29
CA GLY A 540 -29.47 -9.03 -47.67
C GLY A 540 -28.96 -10.47 -47.75
N LEU A 541 -29.50 -11.30 -46.86
CA LEU A 541 -30.33 -12.48 -47.15
C LEU A 541 -30.91 -12.98 -45.81
N GLY A 542 -32.15 -12.61 -45.46
CA GLY A 542 -33.32 -13.51 -45.43
C GLY A 542 -33.54 -14.08 -44.01
N ALA A 543 -34.68 -14.03 -43.31
CA ALA A 543 -36.07 -13.77 -43.67
C ALA A 543 -36.87 -13.21 -42.45
N GLN A 544 -38.10 -12.76 -42.73
CA GLN A 544 -39.04 -11.93 -41.96
C GLN A 544 -39.61 -12.51 -40.63
N VAL A 545 -39.52 -11.75 -39.52
CA VAL A 545 -40.58 -11.00 -38.73
C VAL A 545 -42.05 -11.42 -38.95
N PRO A 546 -43.01 -11.42 -37.97
CA PRO A 546 -43.26 -10.43 -36.88
C PRO A 546 -43.52 -11.04 -35.49
N GLY A 547 -43.47 -10.36 -34.35
CA GLY A 547 -43.81 -8.98 -33.94
C GLY A 547 -44.50 -9.08 -32.55
N PRO A 548 -44.58 -8.01 -31.74
CA PRO A 548 -44.63 -8.09 -30.26
C PRO A 548 -46.03 -7.93 -29.64
N ALA A 549 -46.24 -8.46 -28.42
CA ALA A 549 -47.31 -8.05 -27.48
C ALA A 549 -46.97 -8.50 -26.04
N VAL A 550 -46.68 -7.59 -25.10
CA VAL A 550 -47.60 -6.99 -24.09
C VAL A 550 -48.02 -7.96 -22.94
N LEU A 551 -47.60 -7.59 -21.72
CA LEU A 551 -47.94 -8.08 -20.35
C LEU A 551 -49.41 -7.77 -19.93
N PRO A 552 -49.97 -8.07 -18.72
CA PRO A 552 -49.75 -9.03 -17.58
C PRO A 552 -51.13 -9.66 -17.12
N PRO A 553 -51.54 -9.91 -15.84
CA PRO A 553 -50.90 -10.31 -14.54
C PRO A 553 -51.55 -11.53 -13.79
N GLY A 554 -50.85 -12.11 -12.79
CA GLY A 554 -51.43 -12.41 -11.46
C GLY A 554 -51.88 -13.85 -11.04
N VAL A 555 -51.42 -14.23 -9.82
CA VAL A 555 -52.16 -14.90 -8.71
C VAL A 555 -51.88 -16.40 -8.33
N HIS A 556 -51.30 -16.54 -7.12
CA HIS A 556 -51.40 -17.51 -6.00
C HIS A 556 -51.27 -19.06 -6.12
N ALA A 557 -50.26 -19.56 -5.38
CA ALA A 557 -50.26 -20.54 -4.27
C ALA A 557 -51.01 -21.89 -4.35
N GLY A 558 -50.30 -22.98 -4.04
CA GLY A 558 -50.91 -24.25 -3.59
C GLY A 558 -49.97 -25.46 -3.64
N ALA A 559 -49.48 -25.88 -2.48
CA ALA A 559 -48.65 -27.08 -2.29
C ALA A 559 -49.45 -28.38 -2.53
N LEU A 560 -48.77 -29.44 -3.01
CA LEU A 560 -48.97 -30.85 -2.63
C LEU A 560 -47.95 -31.77 -3.37
N ARG A 561 -47.12 -32.48 -2.60
CA ARG A 561 -46.38 -33.73 -2.96
C ARG A 561 -47.23 -34.94 -2.49
N PRO A 562 -46.87 -36.23 -2.71
CA PRO A 562 -45.78 -36.85 -3.50
C PRO A 562 -46.20 -38.09 -4.37
N ARG A 563 -45.36 -38.53 -5.33
CA ARG A 563 -44.75 -39.89 -5.36
C ARG A 563 -43.89 -40.14 -6.63
N ARG A 564 -42.89 -41.00 -6.41
CA ARG A 564 -41.73 -41.43 -7.21
C ARG A 564 -41.99 -41.88 -8.66
N ALA A 565 -41.03 -41.60 -9.54
CA ALA A 565 -40.43 -42.59 -10.43
C ALA A 565 -39.00 -42.16 -10.84
N HIS A 566 -38.06 -43.11 -10.78
CA HIS A 566 -36.65 -42.97 -11.13
C HIS A 566 -36.45 -42.68 -12.63
N ARG A 567 -35.57 -41.73 -12.96
CA ARG A 567 -34.66 -41.85 -14.10
C ARG A 567 -33.40 -41.03 -13.85
N ALA A 568 -32.26 -41.71 -13.94
CA ALA A 568 -30.93 -41.15 -13.85
C ALA A 568 -30.55 -40.57 -15.21
N ASP A 569 -30.31 -39.25 -15.29
CA ASP A 569 -29.15 -38.64 -15.97
C ASP A 569 -29.24 -37.12 -15.85
N GLN A 570 -28.55 -36.54 -14.86
CA GLN A 570 -28.12 -35.14 -14.82
C GLN A 570 -27.20 -34.99 -13.61
N ARG A 571 -25.89 -34.94 -13.86
CA ARG A 571 -24.94 -34.45 -12.85
C ARG A 571 -24.84 -32.95 -12.98
N ASP A 572 -25.37 -32.24 -12.00
CA ASP A 572 -24.98 -30.87 -11.67
C ASP A 572 -23.47 -30.80 -11.41
N PRO A 573 -22.74 -29.78 -11.90
CA PRO A 573 -21.45 -29.43 -11.35
C PRO A 573 -21.62 -28.23 -10.40
N LEU A 574 -22.28 -28.43 -9.27
CA LEU A 574 -22.04 -27.59 -8.08
C LEU A 574 -21.01 -28.30 -7.21
N ARG A 575 -19.73 -28.11 -7.56
CA ARG A 575 -18.61 -28.26 -6.61
C ARG A 575 -18.13 -26.86 -6.22
N PRO A 576 -17.73 -26.63 -4.95
CA PRO A 576 -17.10 -25.37 -4.57
C PRO A 576 -15.78 -25.25 -5.34
N ARG A 577 -15.70 -24.26 -6.24
CA ARG A 577 -14.44 -23.94 -6.92
C ARG A 577 -13.48 -23.33 -5.90
N CYS A 578 -12.24 -23.84 -5.91
CA CYS A 578 -11.15 -23.41 -5.04
C CYS A 578 -10.83 -21.92 -5.25
N GLN A 579 -10.63 -21.20 -4.15
CA GLN A 579 -10.21 -19.79 -4.15
C GLN A 579 -8.73 -19.72 -4.57
N GLN A 580 -8.44 -19.05 -5.69
CA GLN A 580 -7.08 -18.75 -6.17
C GLN A 580 -6.45 -17.61 -5.37
N GLU A 581 -5.14 -17.69 -5.18
CA GLU A 581 -4.35 -16.73 -4.40
C GLU A 581 -4.11 -15.40 -5.14
N PRO A 582 -3.82 -14.30 -4.39
CA PRO A 582 -3.54 -13.00 -4.98
C PRO A 582 -2.26 -13.04 -5.81
N PRO A 583 -2.19 -12.36 -6.96
CA PRO A 583 -0.91 -11.94 -7.49
C PRO A 583 -0.30 -10.91 -6.54
N ALA A 584 1.01 -10.98 -6.28
CA ALA A 584 1.73 -9.90 -5.62
C ALA A 584 1.84 -8.73 -6.60
N ILE A 585 1.49 -7.51 -6.23
CA ILE A 585 1.68 -6.33 -7.08
C ILE A 585 2.84 -5.52 -6.52
N LEU A 586 3.92 -5.41 -7.28
CA LEU A 586 5.09 -4.63 -6.90
C LEU A 586 5.07 -3.27 -7.59
N SER A 587 4.98 -2.22 -6.79
CA SER A 587 4.86 -0.83 -7.20
C SER A 587 5.99 0.04 -6.71
N VAL A 588 6.57 0.86 -7.59
CA VAL A 588 7.38 2.01 -7.17
C VAL A 588 6.40 3.09 -6.74
N VAL A 589 6.40 3.41 -5.44
CA VAL A 589 5.48 4.37 -4.79
C VAL A 589 6.02 5.79 -4.80
N SER A 590 7.32 5.95 -5.02
CA SER A 590 7.98 7.25 -5.14
C SER A 590 9.34 7.12 -5.82
N THR A 591 9.67 8.13 -6.63
CA THR A 591 11.02 8.51 -7.06
C THR A 591 11.29 9.95 -6.63
N GLU A 592 12.37 10.20 -5.89
CA GLU A 592 12.82 11.56 -5.57
C GLU A 592 13.52 12.22 -6.79
N GLN A 593 13.71 13.54 -6.80
CA GLN A 593 14.49 14.18 -7.88
C GLN A 593 15.98 14.22 -7.50
N PRO A 594 16.87 14.17 -8.49
CA PRO A 594 18.30 14.45 -8.33
C PRO A 594 18.59 15.63 -7.39
N LEU A 595 19.56 15.47 -6.51
CA LEU A 595 20.26 16.63 -5.96
C LEU A 595 21.00 17.31 -7.13
N ALA A 596 20.53 18.47 -7.57
CA ALA A 596 21.12 19.19 -8.68
C ALA A 596 22.45 19.79 -8.18
N GLY A 597 23.54 19.11 -8.49
CA GLY A 597 24.90 19.55 -8.23
C GLY A 597 25.65 18.62 -7.28
N ASN A 598 26.58 17.86 -7.83
CA ASN A 598 27.96 17.90 -7.38
C ASN A 598 28.89 17.26 -8.42
N ASP A 599 29.91 18.02 -8.79
CA ASP A 599 31.17 17.52 -9.33
C ASP A 599 31.69 16.36 -8.47
N PRO A 600 32.42 15.39 -9.05
CA PRO A 600 32.81 14.17 -8.36
C PRO A 600 33.76 14.48 -7.20
N ILE A 601 33.28 14.31 -5.97
CA ILE A 601 34.15 14.17 -4.81
C ILE A 601 34.73 12.76 -4.87
N VAL A 602 35.91 12.67 -5.48
CA VAL A 602 36.86 11.59 -5.21
C VAL A 602 37.23 11.69 -3.74
N SER A 603 36.86 10.70 -2.92
CA SER A 603 37.51 10.49 -1.63
C SER A 603 38.35 9.22 -1.72
N GLU A 604 39.66 9.42 -1.81
CA GLU A 604 40.68 8.44 -1.46
C GLU A 604 40.37 7.88 -0.06
N TYR A 605 40.25 6.55 0.06
CA TYR A 605 41.05 5.66 0.91
C TYR A 605 40.61 4.20 0.75
#